data_AF-A0A838EMS6-F1
#
_entry.id   AF-A0A838EMS6-F1
#
_cell.length_a   1.000
_cell.length_b   1.000
_cell.length_c   1.000
_cell.angle_alpha   90.00
_cell.angle_beta   90.00
_cell.angle_gamma   90.00
#
_symmetry.space_group_name_H-M   'P 1'
#
loop_
_entity.id
_entity.type
_entity.pdbx_description
1 polymer ?
#
loop_
_entity_poly.entity_id
_entity_poly.type
_entity_poly.pdbx_seq_one_letter_code
_entity_poly.pdbx_strand_id
1 'polypeptide(L)'
;MTFQPVLLALTQTITAILNFIPHLINGLIIFILGYIISALVRWIMRFIFRRIRLEQIFQRVGIDRVLQGLGVRIAVSDILVQIVFFFLILSFSTSAVQLMGLTAVATLLQNVLSFIPQAISAGLIIIFGSMIARFLGGTITSVAQSVNISYSNALGKIIEYAIVAFVMVLAISTLGVNTTILTTSLTIIIAAAGLAIALTFAFGSRDAARHVIAGFYVRQNFVPGQRVQLGDQSGTIRGTAGAYTVLDTVNTTGQRATISLPNALLLQSGVLSQAEETPLPSTEVPRPETENPETGEE
;
A
#
# COMPACT_ATOMS: atom_id res chain seq x y z
N MET A 1 14.18 -45.88 61.41
CA MET A 1 14.21 -45.09 60.15
C MET A 1 14.67 -46.03 59.06
N THR A 2 13.81 -46.37 58.10
CA THR A 2 14.18 -47.31 57.02
C THR A 2 15.04 -46.58 55.99
N PHE A 3 16.25 -47.08 55.70
CA PHE A 3 17.15 -46.52 54.68
C PHE A 3 16.71 -46.82 53.24
N GLN A 4 15.54 -47.44 53.06
CA GLN A 4 15.00 -47.85 51.77
C GLN A 4 14.88 -46.70 50.75
N PRO A 5 14.42 -45.49 51.11
CA PRO A 5 14.34 -44.39 50.15
C PRO A 5 15.70 -43.96 49.60
N VAL A 6 16.76 -44.03 50.43
CA VAL A 6 18.13 -43.66 50.04
C VAL A 6 18.71 -44.68 49.06
N LEU A 7 18.48 -45.98 49.30
CA LEU A 7 18.92 -47.04 48.40
C LEU A 7 18.20 -46.99 47.05
N LEU A 8 16.90 -46.65 47.04
CA LEU A 8 16.14 -46.44 45.81
C LEU A 8 16.65 -45.24 45.02
N ALA A 9 16.97 -44.12 45.68
CA ALA A 9 17.54 -42.95 45.01
C ALA A 9 18.93 -43.24 44.42
N LEU A 10 19.79 -43.97 45.14
CA LEU A 10 21.12 -44.37 44.67
C LEU A 10 21.04 -45.32 43.46
N THR A 11 20.19 -46.34 43.53
CA THR A 11 19.99 -47.29 42.43
C THR A 11 19.41 -46.61 41.19
N GLN A 12 18.45 -45.70 41.34
CA GLN A 12 17.92 -44.89 40.23
C GLN A 12 19.01 -44.02 39.59
N THR A 13 19.85 -43.37 40.40
CA THR A 13 20.93 -42.51 39.91
C THR A 13 22.01 -43.31 39.17
N ILE A 14 22.43 -44.46 39.72
CA ILE A 14 23.40 -45.35 39.06
C ILE A 14 22.82 -45.90 37.76
N THR A 15 21.55 -46.30 37.75
CA THR A 15 20.88 -46.79 36.54
C THR A 15 20.79 -45.71 35.47
N ALA A 16 20.51 -44.46 35.86
CA ALA A 16 20.52 -43.33 34.94
C ALA A 16 21.91 -43.09 34.32
N ILE A 17 22.98 -43.17 35.11
CA ILE A 17 24.36 -43.03 34.64
C ILE A 17 24.73 -44.18 33.69
N LEU A 18 24.37 -45.42 34.03
CA LEU A 18 24.63 -46.57 33.17
C LEU A 18 23.87 -46.50 31.85
N ASN A 19 22.62 -46.04 31.87
CA ASN A 19 21.83 -45.84 30.66
C ASN A 19 22.33 -44.66 29.81
N PHE A 20 22.99 -43.67 30.41
CA PHE A 20 23.56 -42.54 29.68
C PHE A 20 24.67 -42.95 28.71
N ILE A 21 25.48 -43.97 29.06
CA ILE A 21 26.62 -44.42 28.24
C ILE A 21 26.17 -44.90 26.83
N PRO A 22 25.19 -45.82 26.68
CA PRO A 22 24.65 -46.19 25.37
C PRO A 22 24.07 -45.00 24.58
N HIS A 23 23.34 -44.10 25.25
CA HIS A 23 22.75 -42.92 24.61
C HIS A 23 23.82 -41.96 24.09
N LEU A 24 24.92 -41.79 24.85
CA LEU A 24 26.07 -40.99 24.44
C LEU A 24 26.73 -41.57 23.19
N ILE A 25 26.94 -42.89 23.13
CA ILE A 25 27.51 -43.55 21.96
C ILE A 25 26.61 -43.38 20.73
N ASN A 26 25.30 -43.60 20.89
CA ASN A 26 24.32 -43.44 19.80
C ASN A 26 24.31 -42.01 19.23
N GLY A 27 24.30 -41.01 20.11
CA GLY A 27 24.38 -39.61 19.71
C GLY A 27 25.69 -39.28 19.00
N LEU A 28 26.82 -39.81 19.49
CA LEU A 28 28.13 -39.59 18.89
C LEU A 28 28.22 -40.18 17.47
N ILE A 29 27.66 -41.37 17.25
CA ILE A 29 27.58 -41.98 15.91
C ILE A 29 26.82 -41.06 14.94
N ILE A 30 25.65 -40.57 15.34
CA ILE A 30 24.84 -39.66 14.53
C ILE A 30 25.56 -38.33 14.26
N PHE A 31 26.27 -37.79 15.26
CA PHE A 31 27.04 -36.56 15.09
C PHE A 31 28.15 -36.73 14.04
N ILE A 32 28.91 -37.83 14.10
CA ILE A 32 29.98 -38.14 13.15
C ILE A 32 29.41 -38.33 11.74
N LEU A 33 28.34 -39.12 11.60
CA LEU A 33 27.66 -39.32 10.33
C LEU A 33 27.15 -37.99 9.76
N GLY A 34 26.53 -37.17 10.59
CA GLY A 34 26.03 -35.85 10.23
C GLY A 34 27.12 -34.91 9.75
N TYR A 35 28.29 -34.92 10.39
CA TYR A 35 29.45 -34.15 9.96
C TYR A 35 29.94 -34.57 8.57
N ILE A 36 30.04 -35.88 8.32
CA ILE A 36 30.46 -36.42 7.01
C ILE A 36 29.47 -36.01 5.91
N ILE A 37 28.16 -36.19 6.16
CA ILE A 37 27.10 -35.80 5.21
C ILE A 37 27.15 -34.29 4.95
N SER A 38 27.27 -33.47 5.99
CA SER A 38 27.32 -32.01 5.86
C SER A 38 28.55 -31.56 5.06
N ALA A 39 29.72 -32.16 5.29
CA ALA A 39 30.93 -31.89 4.55
C ALA A 39 30.79 -32.28 3.06
N LEU A 40 30.15 -33.42 2.77
CA LEU A 40 29.85 -33.87 1.41
C LEU A 40 28.92 -32.88 0.70
N VAL A 41 27.81 -32.48 1.32
CA VAL A 41 26.87 -31.51 0.75
C VAL A 41 27.57 -30.17 0.48
N ARG A 42 28.39 -29.68 1.42
CA ARG A 42 29.19 -28.46 1.22
C ARG A 42 30.13 -28.58 0.02
N TRP A 43 30.75 -29.73 -0.19
CA TRP A 43 31.61 -29.96 -1.35
C TRP A 43 30.80 -29.94 -2.66
N ILE A 44 29.68 -30.65 -2.70
CA ILE A 44 28.77 -30.71 -3.85
C ILE A 44 28.22 -29.30 -4.19
N MET A 45 27.72 -28.55 -3.21
CA MET A 45 27.17 -27.21 -3.48
C MET A 45 28.22 -26.25 -4.03
N ARG A 46 29.45 -26.26 -3.49
CA ARG A 46 30.55 -25.43 -4.04
C ARG A 46 30.87 -25.81 -5.48
N PHE A 47 30.83 -27.10 -5.80
CA PHE A 47 31.02 -27.57 -7.16
C PHE A 47 29.90 -27.08 -8.11
N ILE A 48 28.64 -27.19 -7.68
CA ILE A 48 27.47 -26.75 -8.45
C ILE A 48 27.47 -25.23 -8.66
N PHE A 49 27.69 -24.45 -7.61
CA PHE A 49 27.62 -22.99 -7.70
C PHE A 49 28.69 -22.40 -8.63
N ARG A 50 29.91 -22.96 -8.60
CA ARG A 50 30.97 -22.58 -9.55
C ARG A 50 30.63 -22.92 -11.00
N ARG A 51 29.83 -23.97 -11.24
CA ARG A 51 29.37 -24.35 -12.59
C ARG A 51 28.28 -23.43 -13.13
N ILE A 52 27.36 -22.97 -12.28
CA ILE A 52 26.16 -22.22 -12.68
C ILE A 52 26.44 -20.71 -12.89
N ARG A 53 27.59 -20.18 -12.46
CA ARG A 53 27.90 -18.73 -12.48
C ARG A 53 26.81 -17.90 -11.80
N LEU A 54 26.36 -18.36 -10.63
CA LEU A 54 25.32 -17.72 -9.82
C LEU A 54 25.63 -16.24 -9.51
N GLU A 55 26.91 -15.90 -9.47
CA GLU A 55 27.40 -14.53 -9.29
C GLU A 55 26.80 -13.56 -10.32
N GLN A 56 26.64 -13.97 -11.59
CA GLN A 56 26.08 -13.10 -12.63
C GLN A 56 24.59 -12.80 -12.40
N ILE A 57 23.85 -13.74 -11.82
CA ILE A 57 22.43 -13.55 -11.50
C ILE A 57 22.30 -12.59 -10.31
N PHE A 58 23.09 -12.80 -9.26
CA PHE A 58 23.06 -11.95 -8.06
C PHE A 58 23.51 -10.51 -8.33
N GLN A 59 24.45 -10.31 -9.25
CA GLN A 59 24.85 -8.98 -9.73
C GLN A 59 23.71 -8.25 -10.45
N ARG A 60 22.93 -8.95 -11.29
CA ARG A 60 21.78 -8.35 -11.99
C ARG A 60 20.66 -7.93 -11.04
N VAL A 61 20.42 -8.73 -10.00
CA VAL A 61 19.41 -8.43 -8.97
C VAL A 61 19.89 -7.32 -8.01
N GLY A 62 21.19 -6.99 -8.01
CA GLY A 62 21.76 -5.92 -7.19
C GLY A 62 22.01 -6.31 -5.73
N ILE A 63 22.01 -7.60 -5.41
CA ILE A 63 22.24 -8.11 -4.06
C ILE A 63 23.66 -7.77 -3.57
N ASP A 64 24.64 -7.81 -4.48
CA ASP A 64 26.03 -7.46 -4.17
C ASP A 64 26.18 -6.02 -3.66
N ARG A 65 25.40 -5.06 -4.19
CA ARG A 65 25.44 -3.66 -3.74
C ARG A 65 24.94 -3.51 -2.30
N VAL A 66 23.93 -4.29 -1.92
CA VAL A 66 23.40 -4.28 -0.54
C VAL A 66 24.41 -4.90 0.42
N LEU A 67 25.00 -6.04 0.07
CA LEU A 67 26.01 -6.73 0.90
C LEU A 67 27.31 -5.92 1.07
N GLN A 68 27.79 -5.30 -0.01
CA GLN A 68 28.96 -4.41 0.06
C GLN A 68 28.69 -3.18 0.92
N GLY A 69 27.46 -2.65 0.91
CA GLY A 69 27.03 -1.58 1.82
C GLY A 69 27.07 -1.98 3.30
N LEU A 70 27.01 -3.28 3.60
CA LEU A 70 27.17 -3.84 4.95
C LEU A 70 28.62 -4.24 5.28
N GLY A 71 29.57 -3.96 4.39
CA GLY A 71 30.98 -4.33 4.57
C GLY A 71 31.30 -5.81 4.32
N VAL A 72 30.35 -6.59 3.81
CA VAL A 72 30.53 -8.01 3.51
C VAL A 72 31.19 -8.16 2.14
N ARG A 73 32.41 -8.70 2.12
CA ARG A 73 33.20 -8.92 0.88
C ARG A 73 33.15 -10.36 0.35
N ILE A 74 32.29 -11.19 0.90
CA ILE A 74 32.17 -12.62 0.57
C ILE A 74 31.11 -12.79 -0.53
N ALA A 75 31.35 -13.70 -1.47
CA ALA A 75 30.37 -14.01 -2.52
C ALA A 75 29.08 -14.60 -1.94
N VAL A 76 27.93 -14.23 -2.51
CA VAL A 76 26.60 -14.73 -2.08
C VAL A 76 26.51 -16.26 -2.12
N SER A 77 27.14 -16.87 -3.12
CA SER A 77 27.22 -18.32 -3.27
C SER A 77 27.94 -18.98 -2.09
N ASP A 78 29.07 -18.44 -1.65
CA ASP A 78 29.82 -18.94 -0.50
C ASP A 78 29.05 -18.76 0.81
N ILE A 79 28.35 -17.63 0.97
CA ILE A 79 27.45 -17.41 2.12
C ILE A 79 26.35 -18.48 2.15
N LEU A 80 25.72 -18.76 1.01
CA LEU A 80 24.65 -19.75 0.92
C LEU A 80 25.15 -21.17 1.21
N VAL A 81 26.32 -21.55 0.70
CA VAL A 81 26.98 -22.83 1.04
C VAL A 81 27.24 -22.91 2.54
N GLN A 82 27.73 -21.83 3.14
CA GLN A 82 28.05 -21.79 4.57
C GLN A 82 26.79 -21.92 5.42
N ILE A 83 25.69 -21.24 5.03
CA ILE A 83 24.39 -21.36 5.69
C ILE A 83 23.88 -22.80 5.64
N VAL A 84 23.88 -23.44 4.47
CA VAL A 84 23.39 -24.82 4.33
C VAL A 84 24.25 -25.80 5.12
N PHE A 85 25.58 -25.66 5.08
CA PHE A 85 26.46 -26.47 5.91
C PHE A 85 26.15 -26.29 7.40
N PHE A 86 26.03 -25.05 7.86
CA PHE A 86 25.77 -24.73 9.26
C PHE A 86 24.40 -25.26 9.69
N PHE A 87 23.38 -25.15 8.83
CA PHE A 87 22.06 -25.71 9.06
C PHE A 87 22.10 -27.24 9.21
N LEU A 88 22.80 -27.95 8.31
CA LEU A 88 22.91 -29.41 8.36
C LEU A 88 23.66 -29.87 9.61
N ILE A 89 24.84 -29.31 9.90
CA ILE A 89 25.61 -29.72 11.08
C ILE A 89 24.84 -29.43 12.37
N LEU A 90 24.12 -28.31 12.44
CA LEU A 90 23.30 -27.96 13.60
C LEU A 90 22.09 -28.88 13.74
N SER A 91 21.46 -29.28 12.62
CA SER A 91 20.36 -30.25 12.60
C SER A 91 20.82 -31.62 13.10
N PHE A 92 21.91 -32.16 12.57
CA PHE A 92 22.48 -33.42 13.05
C PHE A 92 22.98 -33.34 14.49
N SER A 93 23.57 -32.22 14.89
CA SER A 93 23.97 -31.97 16.28
C SER A 93 22.77 -31.98 17.22
N THR A 94 21.67 -31.36 16.82
CA THR A 94 20.41 -31.37 17.57
C THR A 94 19.90 -32.81 17.76
N SER A 95 19.83 -33.59 16.67
CA SER A 95 19.42 -35.00 16.74
C SER A 95 20.35 -35.84 17.60
N ALA A 96 21.67 -35.63 17.50
CA ALA A 96 22.66 -36.30 18.32
C ALA A 96 22.42 -36.01 19.81
N VAL A 97 22.32 -34.73 20.20
CA VAL A 97 22.09 -34.30 21.59
C VAL A 97 20.76 -34.82 22.13
N GLN A 98 19.72 -34.89 21.29
CA GLN A 98 18.43 -35.47 21.66
C GLN A 98 18.55 -36.97 21.94
N LEU A 99 19.28 -37.72 21.12
CA LEU A 99 19.54 -39.14 21.34
C LEU A 99 20.44 -39.41 22.55
N MET A 100 21.29 -38.45 22.94
CA MET A 100 22.05 -38.50 24.19
C MET A 100 21.17 -38.28 25.43
N GLY A 101 19.91 -37.91 25.28
CA GLY A 101 18.99 -37.60 26.38
C GLY A 101 19.13 -36.17 26.93
N LEU A 102 19.91 -35.30 26.28
CA LEU A 102 20.12 -33.90 26.69
C LEU A 102 19.02 -33.00 26.11
N THR A 103 17.76 -33.27 26.46
CA THR A 103 16.59 -32.58 25.87
C THR A 103 16.67 -31.06 25.99
N ALA A 104 17.10 -30.53 27.14
CA ALA A 104 17.24 -29.09 27.34
C ALA A 104 18.22 -28.46 26.33
N VAL A 105 19.37 -29.10 26.08
CA VAL A 105 20.36 -28.62 25.12
C VAL A 105 19.85 -28.79 23.69
N ALA A 106 19.17 -29.89 23.39
CA ALA A 106 18.55 -30.11 22.08
C ALA A 106 17.52 -29.01 21.75
N THR A 107 16.67 -28.61 22.72
CA THR A 107 15.72 -27.52 22.54
C THR A 107 16.40 -26.18 22.25
N LEU A 108 17.52 -25.88 22.92
CA LEU A 108 18.29 -24.68 22.63
C LEU A 108 18.86 -24.71 21.20
N LEU A 109 19.39 -25.86 20.76
CA LEU A 109 19.88 -26.03 19.39
C LEU A 109 18.75 -25.93 18.35
N GLN A 110 17.55 -26.44 18.64
CA GLN A 110 16.37 -26.29 17.79
C GLN A 110 15.96 -24.82 17.62
N ASN A 111 16.02 -24.03 18.69
CA ASN A 111 15.74 -22.60 18.62
C ASN A 111 16.77 -21.85 17.76
N VAL A 112 18.05 -22.24 17.82
CA VAL A 112 19.07 -21.67 16.92
C VAL A 112 18.84 -22.14 15.48
N LEU A 113 18.39 -23.38 15.28
CA LEU A 113 18.08 -23.92 13.96
C LEU A 113 16.90 -23.19 13.29
N SER A 114 15.88 -22.81 14.06
CA SER A 114 14.72 -22.07 13.56
C SER A 114 15.04 -20.60 13.23
N PHE A 115 16.08 -20.04 13.82
CA PHE A 115 16.59 -18.71 13.47
C PHE A 115 17.13 -18.64 12.03
N ILE A 116 17.64 -19.74 11.47
CA ILE A 116 18.22 -19.75 10.11
C ILE A 116 17.16 -19.43 9.03
N PRO A 117 16.02 -20.16 8.94
CA PRO A 117 14.93 -19.80 8.04
C PRO A 117 14.39 -18.38 8.25
N GLN A 118 14.29 -17.94 9.51
CA GLN A 118 13.83 -16.60 9.87
C GLN A 118 14.80 -15.52 9.37
N ALA A 119 16.10 -15.73 9.53
CA ALA A 119 17.14 -14.82 9.03
C ALA A 119 17.14 -14.72 7.50
N ILE A 120 16.96 -15.84 6.80
CA ILE A 120 16.80 -15.84 5.34
C ILE A 120 15.56 -15.01 4.95
N SER A 121 14.43 -15.26 5.61
CA SER A 121 13.17 -14.55 5.34
C SER A 121 13.29 -13.05 5.59
N ALA A 122 13.93 -12.64 6.69
CA ALA A 122 14.22 -11.24 7.00
C ALA A 122 15.11 -10.59 5.94
N GLY A 123 16.16 -11.29 5.49
CA GLY A 123 17.02 -10.83 4.41
C GLY A 123 16.27 -10.64 3.09
N LEU A 124 15.39 -11.57 2.74
CA LEU A 124 14.53 -11.45 1.55
C LEU A 124 13.57 -10.26 1.66
N ILE A 125 12.95 -10.05 2.84
CA ILE A 125 12.08 -8.90 3.10
C ILE A 125 12.84 -7.59 2.88
N ILE A 126 14.08 -7.47 3.36
CA ILE A 126 14.90 -6.27 3.15
C ILE A 126 15.19 -6.06 1.66
N ILE A 127 15.59 -7.11 0.94
CA ILE A 127 15.93 -7.02 -0.49
C ILE A 127 14.69 -6.58 -1.30
N PHE A 128 13.59 -7.33 -1.21
CA PHE A 128 12.37 -7.04 -1.97
C PHE A 128 11.69 -5.76 -1.49
N GLY A 129 11.64 -5.53 -0.18
CA GLY A 129 11.05 -4.34 0.41
C GLY A 129 11.79 -3.07 0.03
N SER A 130 13.13 -3.09 -0.03
CA SER A 130 13.92 -1.95 -0.52
C SER A 130 13.68 -1.68 -2.01
N MET A 131 13.48 -2.73 -2.81
CA MET A 131 13.15 -2.59 -4.22
C MET A 131 11.78 -1.91 -4.40
N ILE A 132 10.78 -2.36 -3.64
CA ILE A 132 9.43 -1.78 -3.62
C ILE A 132 9.48 -0.33 -3.14
N ALA A 133 10.24 -0.04 -2.09
CA ALA A 133 10.38 1.32 -1.56
C ALA A 133 10.89 2.30 -2.61
N ARG A 134 11.95 1.92 -3.34
CA ARG A 134 12.52 2.72 -4.44
C ARG A 134 11.53 2.91 -5.59
N PHE A 135 10.80 1.84 -5.95
CA PHE A 135 9.80 1.90 -7.01
C PHE A 135 8.64 2.84 -6.65
N LEU A 136 8.10 2.73 -5.43
CA LEU A 136 7.04 3.61 -4.95
C LEU A 136 7.52 5.05 -4.79
N GLY A 137 8.70 5.28 -4.20
CA GLY A 137 9.30 6.60 -4.08
C GLY A 137 9.49 7.28 -5.44
N GLY A 138 10.00 6.54 -6.43
CA GLY A 138 10.15 7.02 -7.81
C GLY A 138 8.80 7.33 -8.46
N THR A 139 7.79 6.49 -8.26
CA THR A 139 6.43 6.71 -8.77
C THR A 139 5.83 8.00 -8.21
N ILE A 140 5.95 8.23 -6.90
CA ILE A 140 5.47 9.46 -6.26
C ILE A 140 6.23 10.69 -6.77
N THR A 141 7.54 10.60 -6.97
CA THR A 141 8.31 11.68 -7.59
C THR A 141 7.81 11.99 -9.01
N SER A 142 7.58 10.98 -9.85
CA SER A 142 7.07 11.19 -11.22
C SER A 142 5.67 11.81 -11.23
N VAL A 143 4.77 11.38 -10.34
CA VAL A 143 3.44 11.97 -10.19
C VAL A 143 3.53 13.41 -9.69
N ALA A 144 4.39 13.70 -8.71
CA ALA A 144 4.54 15.06 -8.21
C ALA A 144 5.16 16.01 -9.26
N GLN A 145 6.03 15.50 -10.14
CA GLN A 145 6.57 16.26 -11.27
C GLN A 145 5.50 16.57 -12.32
N SER A 146 4.58 15.64 -12.62
CA SER A 146 3.55 15.86 -13.64
C SER A 146 2.55 16.97 -13.28
N VAL A 147 2.39 17.25 -11.98
CA VAL A 147 1.55 18.36 -11.47
C VAL A 147 2.37 19.59 -11.05
N ASN A 148 3.64 19.70 -11.47
CA ASN A 148 4.53 20.84 -11.20
C ASN A 148 4.77 21.15 -9.70
N ILE A 149 4.85 20.13 -8.84
CA ILE A 149 5.24 20.33 -7.43
C ILE A 149 6.76 20.54 -7.32
N SER A 150 7.18 21.69 -6.81
CA SER A 150 8.59 22.09 -6.67
C SER A 150 9.44 21.13 -5.82
N TYR A 151 8.83 20.39 -4.90
CA TYR A 151 9.51 19.48 -3.97
C TYR A 151 9.28 17.98 -4.27
N SER A 152 8.99 17.63 -5.52
CA SER A 152 8.70 16.27 -5.99
C SER A 152 9.73 15.20 -5.58
N ASN A 153 11.02 15.54 -5.65
CA ASN A 153 12.12 14.65 -5.25
C ASN A 153 12.15 14.41 -3.73
N ALA A 154 11.88 15.45 -2.93
CA ALA A 154 11.84 15.32 -1.48
C ALA A 154 10.67 14.43 -1.05
N LEU A 155 9.51 14.61 -1.69
CA LEU A 155 8.30 13.83 -1.40
C LEU A 155 8.52 12.33 -1.67
N GLY A 156 9.10 11.98 -2.81
CA GLY A 156 9.43 10.58 -3.13
C GLY A 156 10.43 9.97 -2.16
N LYS A 157 11.47 10.70 -1.74
CA LYS A 157 12.42 10.22 -0.72
C LYS A 157 11.78 10.01 0.65
N ILE A 158 10.88 10.88 1.08
CA ILE A 158 10.15 10.71 2.34
C ILE A 158 9.35 9.40 2.31
N ILE A 159 8.66 9.12 1.20
CA ILE A 159 7.92 7.87 1.01
C ILE A 159 8.87 6.66 0.98
N GLU A 160 9.98 6.73 0.23
CA GLU A 160 10.97 5.66 0.19
C GLU A 160 11.49 5.34 1.61
N TYR A 161 11.90 6.34 2.38
CA TYR A 161 12.40 6.13 3.74
C TYR A 161 11.33 5.63 4.70
N ALA A 162 10.08 6.08 4.58
CA ALA A 162 8.98 5.56 5.37
C ALA A 162 8.74 4.06 5.10
N ILE A 163 8.77 3.64 3.84
CA ILE A 163 8.62 2.22 3.46
C ILE A 163 9.83 1.42 3.94
N VAL A 164 11.05 1.90 3.76
CA VAL A 164 12.26 1.22 4.24
C VAL A 164 12.23 1.05 5.76
N ALA A 165 11.83 2.08 6.52
CA ALA A 165 11.68 1.97 7.96
C ALA A 165 10.68 0.87 8.36
N PHE A 166 9.54 0.79 7.67
CA PHE A 166 8.56 -0.27 7.90
C PHE A 166 9.10 -1.67 7.55
N VAL A 167 9.76 -1.80 6.41
CA VAL A 167 10.41 -3.05 5.96
C VAL A 167 11.47 -3.51 6.97
N MET A 168 12.24 -2.59 7.53
CA MET A 168 13.23 -2.91 8.56
C MET A 168 12.56 -3.48 9.82
N VAL A 169 11.46 -2.88 10.27
CA VAL A 169 10.71 -3.40 11.43
C VAL A 169 10.10 -4.77 11.15
N LEU A 170 9.55 -4.98 9.95
CA LEU A 170 9.06 -6.30 9.53
C LEU A 170 10.19 -7.34 9.49
N ALA A 171 11.36 -6.97 8.99
CA ALA A 171 12.53 -7.85 8.96
C ALA A 171 12.96 -8.24 10.38
N ILE A 172 13.00 -7.29 11.32
CA ILE A 172 13.32 -7.56 12.73
C ILE A 172 12.24 -8.45 13.36
N SER A 173 10.96 -8.21 13.08
CA SER A 173 9.86 -9.04 13.55
C SER A 173 9.99 -10.49 13.08
N THR A 174 10.41 -10.68 11.82
CA THR A 174 10.60 -11.99 11.20
C THR A 174 11.74 -12.79 11.84
N LEU A 175 12.73 -12.11 12.46
CA LEU A 175 13.81 -12.75 13.23
C LEU A 175 13.35 -13.34 14.58
N GLY A 176 12.06 -13.22 14.93
CA GLY A 176 11.53 -13.69 16.21
C GLY A 176 11.75 -12.72 17.37
N VAL A 177 12.23 -11.50 17.09
CA VAL A 177 12.31 -10.43 18.08
C VAL A 177 10.90 -9.90 18.34
N ASN A 178 10.52 -9.74 19.62
CA ASN A 178 9.25 -9.13 19.95
C ASN A 178 9.24 -7.63 19.60
N THR A 179 8.77 -7.33 18.40
CA THR A 179 8.66 -5.97 17.87
C THR A 179 7.29 -5.36 18.11
N THR A 180 6.44 -5.92 18.97
CA THR A 180 5.04 -5.47 19.14
C THR A 180 4.95 -3.97 19.43
N ILE A 181 5.82 -3.46 20.30
CA ILE A 181 5.89 -2.03 20.62
C ILE A 181 6.25 -1.21 19.38
N LEU A 182 7.22 -1.68 18.60
CA LEU A 182 7.73 -1.01 17.40
C LEU A 182 6.72 -1.04 16.24
N THR A 183 6.09 -2.20 15.98
CA THR A 183 5.06 -2.36 14.95
C THR A 183 3.81 -1.56 15.28
N THR A 184 3.38 -1.56 16.54
CA THR A 184 2.21 -0.79 17.00
C THR A 184 2.47 0.71 16.85
N SER A 185 3.64 1.18 17.28
CA SER A 185 4.00 2.61 17.18
C SER A 185 4.03 3.09 15.72
N LEU A 186 4.68 2.32 14.83
CA LEU A 186 4.68 2.65 13.40
C LEU A 186 3.28 2.61 12.78
N THR A 187 2.47 1.61 13.14
CA THR A 187 1.08 1.49 12.66
C THR A 187 0.27 2.72 13.05
N ILE A 188 0.39 3.19 14.30
CA ILE A 188 -0.28 4.40 14.78
C ILE A 188 0.20 5.63 14.00
N ILE A 189 1.51 5.79 13.78
CA ILE A 189 2.06 6.92 13.02
C ILE A 189 1.51 6.94 11.58
N ILE A 190 1.53 5.79 10.89
CA ILE A 190 1.02 5.67 9.52
C ILE A 190 -0.49 5.91 9.48
N ALA A 191 -1.24 5.35 10.43
CA ALA A 191 -2.68 5.56 10.53
C ALA A 191 -3.01 7.04 10.77
N ALA A 192 -2.27 7.72 11.65
CA ALA A 192 -2.42 9.14 11.91
C ALA A 192 -2.08 10.00 10.68
N ALA A 193 -1.00 9.68 9.97
CA ALA A 193 -0.64 10.37 8.72
C ALA A 193 -1.71 10.15 7.64
N GLY A 194 -2.20 8.92 7.47
CA GLY A 194 -3.29 8.61 6.54
C GLY A 194 -4.58 9.34 6.89
N LEU A 195 -4.91 9.42 8.19
CA LEU A 195 -6.06 10.17 8.68
C LEU A 195 -5.89 11.68 8.43
N ALA A 196 -4.71 12.24 8.69
CA ALA A 196 -4.42 13.65 8.42
C ALA A 196 -4.61 13.97 6.94
N ILE A 197 -4.06 13.15 6.04
CA ILE A 197 -4.25 13.28 4.58
C ILE A 197 -5.73 13.18 4.23
N ALA A 198 -6.43 12.17 4.74
CA ALA A 198 -7.85 11.97 4.48
C ALA A 198 -8.68 13.18 4.92
N LEU A 199 -8.41 13.76 6.09
CA LEU A 199 -9.09 14.96 6.57
C LEU A 199 -8.74 16.19 5.74
N THR A 200 -7.47 16.37 5.36
CA THR A 200 -7.06 17.48 4.47
C THR A 200 -7.80 17.44 3.15
N PHE A 201 -7.93 16.26 2.52
CA PHE A 201 -8.73 16.10 1.31
C PHE A 201 -10.23 16.29 1.58
N ALA A 202 -10.77 15.68 2.63
CA ALA A 202 -12.20 15.76 2.96
C ALA A 202 -12.67 17.21 3.17
N PHE A 203 -11.89 18.02 3.89
CA PHE A 203 -12.20 19.43 4.10
C PHE A 203 -11.83 20.30 2.89
N GLY A 204 -10.68 20.03 2.25
CA GLY A 204 -10.19 20.81 1.11
C GLY A 204 -11.01 20.67 -0.17
N SER A 205 -11.66 19.51 -0.38
CA SER A 205 -12.49 19.27 -1.57
C SER A 205 -13.98 19.55 -1.36
N ARG A 206 -14.38 20.01 -0.16
CA ARG A 206 -15.80 20.17 0.20
C ARG A 206 -16.56 21.08 -0.75
N ASP A 207 -16.00 22.25 -1.07
CA ASP A 207 -16.67 23.23 -1.94
C ASP A 207 -16.69 22.77 -3.41
N ALA A 208 -15.59 22.19 -3.90
CA ALA A 208 -15.55 21.60 -5.23
C ALA A 208 -16.60 20.50 -5.39
N ALA A 209 -16.70 19.59 -4.42
CA ALA A 209 -17.72 18.54 -4.42
C ALA A 209 -19.14 19.12 -4.38
N ARG A 210 -19.39 20.14 -3.54
CA ARG A 210 -20.68 20.85 -3.48
C ARG A 210 -21.07 21.43 -4.83
N HIS A 211 -20.13 22.08 -5.54
CA HIS A 211 -20.38 22.66 -6.85
C HIS A 211 -20.63 21.60 -7.94
N VAL A 212 -19.91 20.47 -7.90
CA VAL A 212 -20.12 19.36 -8.84
C VAL A 212 -21.49 18.71 -8.64
N ILE A 213 -21.88 18.45 -7.39
CA ILE A 213 -23.20 17.88 -7.07
C ILE A 213 -24.31 18.85 -7.51
N ALA A 214 -24.17 20.15 -7.21
CA ALA A 214 -25.12 21.15 -7.67
C ALA A 214 -25.24 21.18 -9.20
N GLY A 215 -24.14 21.00 -9.93
CA GLY A 215 -24.14 20.94 -11.39
C GLY A 215 -25.02 19.85 -11.98
N PHE A 216 -25.10 18.69 -11.32
CA PHE A 216 -25.99 17.62 -11.72
C PHE A 216 -27.47 18.06 -11.67
N TYR A 217 -27.89 18.70 -10.59
CA TYR A 217 -29.26 19.23 -10.46
C TYR A 217 -29.54 20.40 -11.40
N VAL A 218 -28.56 21.28 -11.62
CA VAL A 218 -28.74 22.40 -12.56
C VAL A 218 -28.99 21.88 -13.98
N ARG A 219 -28.24 20.86 -14.43
CA ARG A 219 -28.45 20.26 -15.76
C ARG A 219 -29.82 19.60 -15.93
N GLN A 220 -30.44 19.14 -14.84
CA GLN A 220 -31.77 18.54 -14.88
C GLN A 220 -32.89 19.59 -14.86
N ASN A 221 -32.69 20.71 -14.17
CA ASN A 221 -33.74 21.69 -13.91
C ASN A 221 -33.68 22.93 -14.83
N PHE A 222 -32.57 23.18 -15.50
CA PHE A 222 -32.37 24.37 -16.34
C PHE A 222 -31.95 24.00 -17.76
N VAL A 223 -32.51 24.70 -18.74
CA VAL A 223 -32.30 24.44 -20.17
C VAL A 223 -31.39 25.53 -20.78
N PRO A 224 -30.43 25.19 -21.66
CA PRO A 224 -29.68 26.19 -22.41
C PRO A 224 -30.62 27.16 -23.16
N GLY A 225 -30.31 28.45 -23.10
CA GLY A 225 -31.14 29.55 -23.62
C GLY A 225 -32.11 30.16 -22.60
N GLN A 226 -32.33 29.49 -21.46
CA GLN A 226 -33.19 30.01 -20.39
C GLN A 226 -32.57 31.25 -19.74
N ARG A 227 -33.36 32.31 -19.58
CA ARG A 227 -32.93 33.53 -18.89
C ARG A 227 -33.03 33.32 -17.38
N VAL A 228 -31.96 33.62 -16.68
CA VAL A 228 -31.89 33.53 -15.22
C VAL A 228 -31.37 34.85 -14.67
N GLN A 229 -31.94 35.26 -13.54
CA GLN A 229 -31.53 36.46 -12.83
C GLN A 229 -30.93 36.05 -11.49
N LEU A 230 -29.74 36.59 -11.22
CA LEU A 230 -29.00 36.32 -10.00
C LEU A 230 -28.59 37.66 -9.38
N GLY A 231 -29.37 38.13 -8.40
CA GLY A 231 -29.25 39.49 -7.89
C GLY A 231 -29.41 40.52 -9.01
N ASP A 232 -28.44 41.43 -9.15
CA ASP A 232 -28.45 42.50 -10.15
C ASP A 232 -28.00 42.06 -11.55
N GLN A 233 -27.50 40.82 -11.69
CA GLN A 233 -26.99 40.32 -12.96
C GLN A 233 -27.99 39.37 -13.62
N SER A 234 -28.41 39.73 -14.83
CA SER A 234 -29.30 38.91 -15.67
C SER A 234 -28.53 38.34 -16.85
N GLY A 235 -28.74 37.07 -17.16
CA GLY A 235 -28.08 36.42 -18.29
C GLY A 235 -28.87 35.23 -18.82
N THR A 236 -28.48 34.74 -19.99
CA THR A 236 -29.03 33.52 -20.59
C THR A 236 -28.06 32.36 -20.38
N ILE A 237 -28.56 31.18 -20.04
CA ILE A 237 -27.71 30.01 -19.81
C ILE A 237 -27.11 29.56 -21.15
N ARG A 238 -25.79 29.68 -21.30
CA ARG A 238 -25.08 29.11 -22.45
C ARG A 238 -24.92 27.61 -22.28
N GLY A 239 -24.58 27.17 -21.07
CA GLY A 239 -24.44 25.76 -20.74
C GLY A 239 -23.86 25.53 -19.35
N THR A 240 -24.12 24.34 -18.81
CA THR A 240 -23.66 23.95 -17.47
C THR A 240 -22.53 22.93 -17.57
N ALA A 241 -21.35 23.30 -17.09
CA ALA A 241 -20.22 22.39 -16.88
C ALA A 241 -20.29 21.72 -15.49
N GLY A 242 -19.32 20.87 -15.15
CA GLY A 242 -19.34 20.08 -13.91
C GLY A 242 -19.57 20.93 -12.64
N ALA A 243 -18.68 21.88 -12.37
CA ALA A 243 -18.76 22.72 -11.17
C ALA A 243 -19.34 24.14 -11.41
N TYR A 244 -19.43 24.58 -12.66
CA TYR A 244 -19.84 25.95 -13.01
C TYR A 244 -20.84 25.97 -14.16
N THR A 245 -21.71 26.97 -14.18
CA THR A 245 -22.62 27.29 -15.29
C THR A 245 -22.19 28.60 -15.92
N VAL A 246 -22.18 28.62 -17.24
CA VAL A 246 -21.77 29.77 -18.02
C VAL A 246 -23.01 30.53 -18.50
N LEU A 247 -23.05 31.83 -18.19
CA LEU A 247 -24.14 32.73 -18.58
C LEU A 247 -23.63 33.77 -19.57
N ASP A 248 -24.44 34.06 -20.59
CA ASP A 248 -24.25 35.20 -21.48
C ASP A 248 -25.05 36.39 -20.96
N THR A 249 -24.34 37.48 -20.66
CA THR A 249 -24.88 38.71 -20.11
C THR A 249 -24.45 39.91 -20.96
N VAL A 250 -25.04 41.07 -20.68
CA VAL A 250 -24.69 42.34 -21.34
C VAL A 250 -24.13 43.25 -20.26
N ASN A 251 -22.91 43.74 -20.47
CA ASN A 251 -22.26 44.65 -19.52
C ASN A 251 -22.97 46.02 -19.51
N THR A 252 -22.72 46.86 -18.51
CA THR A 252 -23.25 48.23 -18.38
C THR A 252 -22.92 49.13 -19.58
N THR A 253 -21.91 48.78 -20.38
CA THR A 253 -21.52 49.42 -21.65
C THR A 253 -22.21 48.85 -22.90
N GLY A 254 -23.16 47.91 -22.75
CA GLY A 254 -23.92 47.33 -23.87
C GLY A 254 -23.19 46.21 -24.64
N GLN A 255 -21.99 45.80 -24.20
CA GLN A 255 -21.23 44.72 -24.85
C GLN A 255 -21.60 43.34 -24.29
N ARG A 256 -21.62 42.31 -25.16
CA ARG A 256 -21.83 40.91 -24.74
C ARG A 256 -20.64 40.45 -23.91
N ALA A 257 -20.93 39.90 -22.72
CA ALA A 257 -19.96 39.33 -21.81
C ALA A 257 -20.41 37.93 -21.38
N THR A 258 -19.46 37.11 -20.94
CA THR A 258 -19.74 35.77 -20.43
C THR A 258 -19.25 35.69 -18.98
N ILE A 259 -20.09 35.19 -18.09
CA ILE A 259 -19.75 34.99 -16.67
C ILE A 259 -19.85 33.50 -16.31
N SER A 260 -18.88 33.00 -15.54
CA SER A 260 -18.88 31.64 -15.02
C SER A 260 -19.29 31.65 -13.56
N LEU A 261 -20.42 30.99 -13.26
CA LEU A 261 -21.04 31.01 -11.95
C LEU A 261 -20.96 29.62 -11.31
N PRO A 262 -20.52 29.48 -10.04
CA PRO A 262 -20.57 28.20 -9.34
C PRO A 262 -22.00 27.65 -9.28
N ASN A 263 -22.19 26.38 -9.64
CA ASN A 263 -23.52 25.79 -9.76
C ASN A 263 -24.33 25.83 -8.46
N ALA A 264 -23.65 25.77 -7.31
CA ALA A 264 -24.31 25.84 -6.00
C ALA A 264 -24.96 27.21 -5.73
N LEU A 265 -24.41 28.30 -6.28
CA LEU A 265 -25.01 29.63 -6.14
C LEU A 265 -26.27 29.73 -7.01
N LEU A 266 -26.25 29.15 -8.20
CA LEU A 266 -27.38 29.16 -9.13
C LEU A 266 -28.61 28.46 -8.55
N LEU A 267 -28.42 27.35 -7.83
CA LEU A 267 -29.53 26.66 -7.13
C LEU A 267 -30.08 27.43 -5.93
N GLN A 268 -29.27 28.22 -5.25
CA GLN A 268 -29.69 28.96 -4.05
C GLN A 268 -30.36 30.30 -4.37
N SER A 269 -30.04 30.90 -5.52
CA SER A 269 -30.42 32.29 -5.82
C SER A 269 -31.00 32.51 -7.21
N GLY A 270 -31.19 31.45 -8.01
CA GLY A 270 -31.83 31.54 -9.33
C GLY A 270 -33.33 31.81 -9.22
N VAL A 271 -33.73 33.07 -9.30
CA VAL A 271 -35.14 33.45 -9.48
C VAL A 271 -35.47 33.33 -10.97
N LEU A 272 -36.52 32.56 -11.29
CA LEU A 272 -37.05 32.45 -12.64
C LEU A 272 -37.62 33.81 -13.04
N SER A 273 -36.95 34.53 -13.94
CA SER A 273 -37.56 35.67 -14.61
C SER A 273 -38.58 35.09 -15.59
N GLN A 274 -39.86 35.33 -15.32
CA GLN A 274 -40.96 34.89 -16.18
C GLN A 274 -40.64 35.30 -17.61
N ALA A 275 -40.73 34.35 -18.54
CA ALA A 275 -40.81 34.67 -19.96
C ALA A 275 -41.95 35.68 -20.09
N GLU A 276 -41.62 36.88 -20.56
CA GLU A 276 -42.59 37.88 -20.98
C GLU A 276 -43.55 37.14 -21.92
N GLU A 277 -44.76 36.85 -21.43
CA GLU A 277 -45.84 36.31 -22.24
C GLU A 277 -45.97 37.27 -23.41
N THR A 278 -45.46 36.85 -24.57
CA THR A 278 -45.83 37.51 -25.81
C THR A 278 -47.35 37.38 -25.85
N PRO A 279 -48.12 38.48 -25.79
CA PRO A 279 -49.57 38.39 -25.80
C PRO A 279 -49.93 37.58 -27.02
N LEU A 280 -50.68 36.48 -26.83
CA LEU A 280 -51.28 35.75 -27.94
C LEU A 280 -51.89 36.80 -28.87
N PRO A 281 -51.56 36.80 -30.18
CA PRO A 281 -52.17 37.74 -31.10
C PRO A 281 -53.66 37.58 -30.92
N SER A 282 -54.33 38.64 -30.48
CA SER A 282 -55.76 38.70 -30.34
C SER A 282 -56.33 38.22 -31.66
N THR A 283 -56.88 36.99 -31.67
CA THR A 283 -57.70 36.50 -32.76
C THR A 283 -58.88 37.44 -32.81
N GLU A 284 -58.74 38.46 -33.63
CA GLU A 284 -59.79 39.37 -34.04
C GLU A 284 -60.84 38.49 -34.70
N VAL A 285 -61.89 38.19 -33.94
CA VAL A 285 -63.06 37.47 -34.43
C VAL A 285 -63.62 38.33 -35.57
N PRO A 286 -63.68 37.81 -36.82
CA PRO A 286 -64.23 38.59 -37.92
C PRO A 286 -65.68 38.91 -37.60
N ARG A 287 -66.00 40.21 -37.59
CA ARG A 287 -67.37 40.72 -37.50
C ARG A 287 -68.14 40.17 -38.72
N PRO A 288 -69.32 39.54 -38.56
CA PRO A 288 -70.04 39.02 -39.72
C PRO A 288 -70.37 40.18 -40.66
N GLU A 289 -69.96 40.04 -41.91
CA GLU A 289 -70.31 40.96 -42.98
C GLU A 289 -71.83 41.02 -43.08
N THR A 290 -72.35 42.24 -42.95
CA THR A 290 -73.73 42.58 -43.28
C THR A 290 -73.95 42.28 -44.75
N GLU A 291 -74.68 41.20 -45.02
CA GLU A 291 -75.24 40.88 -46.33
C GLU A 291 -76.19 42.04 -46.73
N ASN A 292 -75.75 42.83 -47.71
CA ASN A 292 -76.49 43.95 -48.29
C ASN A 292 -77.43 43.42 -49.40
N PRO A 293 -78.57 44.09 -49.67
CA PRO A 293 -79.71 43.54 -50.39
C PRO A 293 -79.61 43.80 -51.88
N GLU A 294 -80.28 42.96 -52.69
CA GLU A 294 -80.92 43.31 -53.98
C GLU A 294 -81.60 42.05 -54.56
N THR A 295 -82.94 42.08 -54.73
CA THR A 295 -83.67 42.02 -56.04
C THR A 295 -83.47 40.71 -56.81
N GLY A 296 -84.46 40.01 -57.36
CA GLY A 296 -85.90 40.13 -57.59
C GLY A 296 -86.31 38.93 -58.49
N GLU A 297 -87.61 38.84 -58.83
CA GLU A 297 -88.22 37.94 -59.86
C GLU A 297 -88.32 36.44 -59.44
N GLU A 298 -89.46 35.73 -59.48
CA GLU A 298 -90.80 35.86 -60.10
C GLU A 298 -91.89 35.33 -59.14
#